data_AF-A0A1G0XYM1-F1
#
_entry.id   AF-A0A1G0XYM1-F1
#
_cell.length_a   1.000
_cell.length_b   1.000
_cell.length_c   1.000
_cell.angle_alpha   90.00
_cell.angle_beta   90.00
_cell.angle_gamma   90.00
#
_symmetry.space_group_name_H-M   'P 1'
#
loop_
_entity.id
_entity.type
_entity.pdbx_description
1 polymer ?
#
loop_
_entity_poly.entity_id
_entity_poly.type
_entity_poly.pdbx_seq_one_letter_code
_entity_poly.pdbx_strand_id
1 'polypeptide(L)'
;MPKLKISSERIFISTTCLKADIMASGVPEGVRGVEFSGGFSYRPVDEFRKCIGSIKASGTNILIHGYFPPQEKSFILNFASKDKEVLRQSMSLADEALSLCAEFGIPYYSFHPGYLASGYENGKGHFIFDKTGFDDYADTLTRFSRNFEKLYDLSKRHGIRLAVENLFINRGNVKDSLNNSFEEVDELMSSLPGDVGLLLDLGHMNVSASYMNFSRDGFIGRYLEKFGRRLFEIHMSENKGDFDTHDPLTADSWQLEALDKFKDCPGVSGEGINVTLESRKMEKDLIAGNISLIRKSLN
;
A
#
# COMPACT_ATOMS: atom_id res chain seq x y z
N MET A 1 -22.96 -1.68 21.55
CA MET A 1 -21.90 -0.67 21.35
C MET A 1 -22.14 -0.01 20.00
N PRO A 2 -22.02 1.32 19.87
CA PRO A 2 -22.13 1.97 18.56
C PRO A 2 -21.02 1.40 17.66
N LYS A 3 -21.38 1.01 16.44
CA LYS A 3 -20.45 0.44 15.44
C LYS A 3 -19.28 1.41 15.23
N LEU A 4 -18.06 0.88 15.15
CA LEU A 4 -16.91 1.66 14.71
C LEU A 4 -17.22 2.21 13.33
N LYS A 5 -17.50 3.52 13.23
CA LYS A 5 -17.36 4.24 11.97
C LYS A 5 -15.89 4.53 11.83
N ILE A 6 -15.31 4.26 10.66
CA ILE A 6 -13.95 4.69 10.35
C ILE A 6 -13.92 6.21 10.55
N SER A 7 -13.10 6.67 11.50
CA SER A 7 -13.00 8.09 11.84
C SER A 7 -12.51 8.89 10.64
N SER A 8 -12.96 10.14 10.49
CA SER A 8 -12.42 11.06 9.50
C SER A 8 -10.92 11.32 9.67
N GLU A 9 -10.38 11.07 10.87
CA GLU A 9 -8.95 11.14 11.19
C GLU A 9 -8.14 9.97 10.59
N ARG A 10 -8.83 8.93 10.08
CA ARG A 10 -8.24 7.75 9.44
C ARG A 10 -8.33 7.79 7.91
N ILE A 11 -8.63 8.96 7.35
CA ILE A 11 -8.62 9.18 5.91
C ILE A 11 -7.31 9.85 5.54
N PHE A 12 -6.54 9.17 4.70
CA PHE A 12 -5.23 9.60 4.23
C PHE A 12 -5.29 9.90 2.73
N ILE A 13 -4.36 10.72 2.27
CA ILE A 13 -3.97 10.75 0.86
C ILE A 13 -2.56 10.19 0.74
N SER A 14 -2.31 9.41 -0.31
CA SER A 14 -0.95 9.04 -0.68
C SER A 14 -0.23 10.24 -1.30
N THR A 15 1.08 10.35 -1.11
CA THR A 15 1.87 11.45 -1.70
C THR A 15 1.82 11.46 -3.23
N THR A 16 1.54 10.30 -3.84
CA THR A 16 1.29 10.14 -5.29
C THR A 16 0.03 10.87 -5.78
N CYS A 17 -0.92 11.21 -4.90
CA CYS A 17 -2.07 12.06 -5.21
C CYS A 17 -1.69 13.44 -5.68
N LEU A 18 -0.56 13.96 -5.22
CA LEU A 18 -0.19 15.34 -5.47
C LEU A 18 0.53 15.47 -6.81
N LYS A 19 0.14 16.45 -7.63
CA LYS A 19 0.92 16.83 -8.82
C LYS A 19 2.30 17.38 -8.48
N ALA A 20 2.37 18.12 -7.38
CA ALA A 20 3.58 18.74 -6.88
C ALA A 20 4.04 18.00 -5.62
N ASP A 21 5.35 17.96 -5.41
CA ASP A 21 5.96 17.40 -4.22
C ASP A 21 5.34 18.00 -2.94
N ILE A 22 5.02 17.16 -1.95
CA ILE A 22 4.42 17.61 -0.69
C ILE A 22 5.33 18.56 0.09
N MET A 23 6.66 18.42 -0.05
CA MET A 23 7.60 19.35 0.58
C MET A 23 7.48 20.76 0.02
N ALA A 24 7.11 20.89 -1.25
CA ALA A 24 6.93 22.18 -1.91
C ALA A 24 5.50 22.71 -1.79
N SER A 25 4.51 21.82 -1.83
CA SER A 25 3.08 22.19 -1.92
C SER A 25 2.33 22.19 -0.58
N GLY A 26 2.91 21.57 0.44
CA GLY A 26 2.30 21.35 1.75
C GLY A 26 1.16 20.33 1.72
N VAL A 27 0.61 20.05 2.90
CA VAL A 27 -0.59 19.22 3.04
C VAL A 27 -1.79 20.01 2.52
N PRO A 28 -2.61 19.47 1.59
CA PRO A 28 -3.82 20.15 1.14
C PRO A 28 -4.80 20.42 2.30
N GLU A 29 -5.54 21.52 2.21
CA GLU A 29 -6.50 21.90 3.26
C GLU A 29 -7.56 20.79 3.48
N GLY A 30 -7.88 20.54 4.75
CA GLY A 30 -8.89 19.54 5.13
C GLY A 30 -8.42 18.09 5.08
N VAL A 31 -7.19 17.81 4.63
CA VAL A 31 -6.53 16.50 4.77
C VAL A 31 -6.08 16.31 6.22
N ARG A 32 -6.34 15.13 6.77
CA ARG A 32 -5.97 14.76 8.16
C ARG A 32 -4.90 13.70 8.23
N GLY A 33 -4.68 12.95 7.15
CA GLY A 33 -3.65 11.93 7.05
C GLY A 33 -2.88 12.04 5.73
N VAL A 34 -1.58 11.79 5.80
CA VAL A 34 -0.71 11.64 4.62
C VAL A 34 0.01 10.31 4.72
N GLU A 35 -0.06 9.51 3.66
CA GLU A 35 0.81 8.37 3.47
C GLU A 35 1.97 8.78 2.56
N PHE A 36 3.20 8.65 3.08
CA PHE A 36 4.40 8.79 2.27
C PHE A 36 4.69 7.50 1.52
N SER A 37 4.61 7.59 0.20
CA SER A 37 4.81 6.49 -0.73
C SER A 37 5.80 6.90 -1.83
N GLY A 38 5.70 6.28 -3.02
CA GLY A 38 6.53 6.62 -4.16
C GLY A 38 6.25 8.00 -4.76
N GLY A 39 6.90 8.29 -5.89
CA GLY A 39 6.67 9.53 -6.66
C GLY A 39 7.57 10.72 -6.29
N PHE A 40 8.51 10.54 -5.36
CA PHE A 40 9.50 11.53 -5.00
C PHE A 40 10.79 11.41 -5.81
N SER A 41 11.39 12.55 -6.14
CA SER A 41 12.81 12.59 -6.51
C SER A 41 13.68 12.29 -5.29
N TYR A 42 14.84 11.68 -5.52
CA TYR A 42 15.81 11.47 -4.45
C TYR A 42 16.16 12.78 -3.74
N ARG A 43 16.12 12.73 -2.40
CA ARG A 43 16.70 13.71 -1.48
C ARG A 43 17.27 12.96 -0.27
N PRO A 44 18.24 13.53 0.45
CA PRO A 44 18.69 12.97 1.72
C PRO A 44 17.53 12.70 2.68
N VAL A 45 17.55 11.56 3.36
CA VAL A 45 16.49 11.14 4.29
C VAL A 45 16.21 12.16 5.39
N ASP A 46 17.21 12.96 5.80
CA ASP A 46 17.04 14.03 6.79
C ASP A 46 16.09 15.15 6.33
N GLU A 47 15.98 15.39 5.02
CA GLU A 47 15.00 16.35 4.49
C GLU A 47 13.58 15.81 4.63
N PHE A 48 13.38 14.52 4.31
CA PHE A 48 12.10 13.84 4.53
C PHE A 48 11.75 13.78 6.02
N ARG A 49 12.71 13.47 6.89
CA ARG A 49 12.55 13.48 8.35
C ARG A 49 12.04 14.84 8.85
N LYS A 50 12.66 15.94 8.42
CA LYS A 50 12.21 17.31 8.77
C LYS A 50 10.80 17.59 8.25
N CYS A 51 10.50 17.21 7.01
CA CYS A 51 9.17 17.38 6.42
C CYS A 51 8.11 16.62 7.20
N ILE A 52 8.32 15.33 7.47
CA ILE A 52 7.42 14.48 8.26
C ILE A 52 7.23 15.07 9.66
N GLY A 53 8.29 15.48 10.33
CA GLY A 53 8.21 16.12 11.64
C GLY A 53 7.37 17.39 11.63
N SER A 54 7.53 18.25 10.62
CA SER A 54 6.73 19.47 10.48
C SER A 54 5.26 19.18 10.19
N ILE A 55 4.95 18.18 9.36
CA ILE A 55 3.58 17.78 9.03
C ILE A 55 2.91 17.14 10.25
N LYS A 56 3.62 16.27 10.97
CA LYS A 56 3.10 15.67 12.20
C LYS A 56 2.83 16.71 13.28
N ALA A 57 3.73 17.70 13.42
CA ALA A 57 3.56 18.80 14.37
C ALA A 57 2.34 19.70 14.07
N SER A 58 1.82 19.70 12.83
CA SER A 58 0.58 20.40 12.49
C SER A 58 -0.70 19.62 12.86
N GLY A 59 -0.54 18.41 13.42
CA GLY A 59 -1.64 17.51 13.78
C GLY A 59 -2.07 16.57 12.65
N THR A 60 -1.29 16.46 11.57
CA THR A 60 -1.57 15.52 10.47
C THR A 60 -1.00 14.14 10.79
N ASN A 61 -1.82 13.10 10.62
CA ASN A 61 -1.41 11.70 10.78
C ASN A 61 -0.50 11.25 9.63
N ILE A 62 0.44 10.36 9.90
CA ILE A 62 1.42 9.89 8.93
C ILE A 62 1.40 8.38 8.81
N LEU A 63 1.47 7.88 7.58
CA LEU A 63 1.77 6.49 7.21
C LEU A 63 2.98 6.45 6.28
N ILE A 64 3.63 5.30 6.18
CA ILE A 64 4.70 5.04 5.21
C ILE A 64 4.39 3.73 4.49
N HIS A 65 4.45 3.79 3.16
CA HIS A 65 4.09 2.68 2.29
C HIS A 65 5.10 2.49 1.15
N GLY A 66 5.45 1.24 0.86
CA GLY A 66 6.15 0.86 -0.35
C GLY A 66 7.53 1.52 -0.49
N TYR A 67 7.77 2.15 -1.65
CA TYR A 67 9.07 2.73 -2.02
C TYR A 67 9.27 4.12 -1.40
N PHE A 68 9.52 4.18 -0.09
CA PHE A 68 9.83 5.42 0.61
C PHE A 68 10.78 5.14 1.81
N PRO A 69 11.81 5.98 2.07
CA PRO A 69 12.21 7.18 1.32
C PRO A 69 12.85 6.87 -0.05
N PRO A 70 12.78 7.77 -1.05
CA PRO A 70 13.39 7.53 -2.35
C PRO A 70 14.90 7.38 -2.25
N GLN A 71 15.47 6.53 -3.11
CA GLN A 71 16.89 6.17 -3.08
C GLN A 71 17.62 6.80 -4.27
N GLU A 72 18.91 7.12 -4.09
CA GLU A 72 19.72 7.80 -5.13
C GLU A 72 19.77 7.00 -6.43
N LYS A 73 19.90 5.67 -6.31
CA LYS A 73 19.77 4.72 -7.41
C LYS A 73 18.42 4.05 -7.33
N SER A 74 17.57 4.31 -8.33
CA SER A 74 16.26 3.68 -8.43
C SER A 74 16.39 2.15 -8.64
N PHE A 75 15.56 1.38 -7.94
CA PHE A 75 15.39 -0.06 -8.11
C PHE A 75 13.94 -0.45 -7.79
N ILE A 76 13.54 -1.68 -8.09
CA ILE A 76 12.22 -2.19 -7.69
C ILE A 76 12.35 -2.81 -6.30
N LEU A 77 11.61 -2.25 -5.31
CA LEU A 77 11.45 -2.88 -4.01
C LEU A 77 10.85 -4.28 -4.18
N ASN A 78 11.63 -5.31 -3.87
CA ASN A 78 11.22 -6.70 -4.11
C ASN A 78 11.84 -7.65 -3.08
N PHE A 79 11.06 -7.99 -2.06
CA PHE A 79 11.47 -8.95 -1.03
C PHE A 79 11.49 -10.41 -1.53
N ALA A 80 10.90 -10.69 -2.70
CA ALA A 80 10.95 -11.99 -3.36
C ALA A 80 12.13 -12.14 -4.35
N SER A 81 12.96 -11.09 -4.51
CA SER A 81 14.01 -11.05 -5.54
C SER A 81 15.06 -12.15 -5.39
N LYS A 82 15.45 -12.75 -6.53
CA LYS A 82 16.63 -13.63 -6.65
C LYS A 82 17.95 -12.85 -6.73
N ASP A 83 17.88 -11.59 -7.13
CA ASP A 83 19.04 -10.70 -7.19
C ASP A 83 19.40 -10.24 -5.77
N LYS A 84 20.59 -10.63 -5.33
CA LYS A 84 21.09 -10.33 -3.99
C LYS A 84 21.28 -8.83 -3.76
N GLU A 85 21.60 -8.06 -4.80
CA GLU A 85 21.77 -6.61 -4.68
C GLU A 85 20.41 -5.93 -4.52
N VAL A 86 19.42 -6.30 -5.34
CA VAL A 86 18.04 -5.79 -5.21
C VAL A 86 17.47 -6.12 -3.82
N LEU A 87 17.71 -7.35 -3.33
CA LEU A 87 17.27 -7.74 -1.99
C LEU A 87 17.98 -6.93 -0.90
N ARG A 88 19.29 -6.70 -1.03
CA ARG A 88 20.06 -5.88 -0.09
C ARG A 88 19.55 -4.44 -0.06
N GLN A 89 19.29 -3.85 -1.23
CA GLN A 89 18.71 -2.51 -1.35
C GLN A 89 17.30 -2.45 -0.76
N SER A 90 16.47 -3.47 -1.01
CA SER A 90 15.12 -3.60 -0.44
C SER A 90 15.13 -3.63 1.09
N MET A 91 16.05 -4.39 1.68
CA MET A 91 16.22 -4.46 3.14
C MET A 91 16.73 -3.15 3.73
N SER A 92 17.64 -2.46 3.03
CA SER A 92 18.15 -1.15 3.45
C SER A 92 17.05 -0.09 3.44
N LEU A 93 16.24 -0.06 2.37
CA LEU A 93 15.10 0.85 2.25
C LEU A 93 14.08 0.60 3.37
N ALA A 94 13.78 -0.67 3.64
CA ALA A 94 12.87 -1.05 4.72
C ALA A 94 13.40 -0.64 6.11
N ASP A 95 14.70 -0.76 6.37
CA ASP A 95 15.32 -0.31 7.62
C ASP A 95 15.14 1.19 7.83
N GLU A 96 15.35 1.99 6.77
CA GLU A 96 15.11 3.43 6.79
C GLU A 96 13.63 3.76 7.03
N ALA A 97 12.72 3.08 6.33
CA ALA A 97 11.28 3.27 6.50
C ALA A 97 10.82 2.91 7.93
N LEU A 98 11.32 1.80 8.49
CA LEU A 98 11.01 1.35 9.85
C LEU A 98 11.58 2.31 10.90
N SER A 99 12.78 2.86 10.67
CA SER A 99 13.38 3.88 11.52
C SER A 99 12.54 5.16 11.55
N LEU A 100 12.07 5.64 10.39
CA LEU A 100 11.14 6.76 10.31
C LEU A 100 9.82 6.44 11.01
N CYS A 101 9.30 5.22 10.84
CA CYS A 101 8.10 4.78 11.55
C CYS A 101 8.28 4.84 13.06
N ALA A 102 9.38 4.30 13.59
CA ALA A 102 9.68 4.31 15.01
C ALA A 102 9.84 5.74 15.55
N GLU A 103 10.59 6.59 14.83
CA GLU A 103 10.85 7.98 15.22
C GLU A 103 9.55 8.80 15.31
N PHE A 104 8.63 8.61 14.37
CA PHE A 104 7.39 9.37 14.29
C PHE A 104 6.17 8.64 14.84
N GLY A 105 6.35 7.51 15.53
CA GLY A 105 5.25 6.74 16.12
C GLY A 105 4.21 6.27 15.10
N ILE A 106 4.65 5.90 13.90
CA ILE A 106 3.81 5.31 12.85
C ILE A 106 3.66 3.81 13.18
N PRO A 107 2.43 3.27 13.24
CA PRO A 107 2.19 1.96 13.84
C PRO A 107 2.66 0.76 13.00
N TYR A 108 2.82 0.94 11.69
CA TYR A 108 3.27 -0.10 10.77
C TYR A 108 3.95 0.48 9.54
N TYR A 109 4.75 -0.34 8.87
CA TYR A 109 5.24 -0.13 7.52
C TYR A 109 4.53 -1.11 6.58
N SER A 110 3.90 -0.59 5.52
CA SER A 110 3.22 -1.40 4.50
C SER A 110 4.07 -1.52 3.23
N PHE A 111 3.99 -2.65 2.52
CA PHE A 111 4.83 -2.88 1.35
C PHE A 111 4.29 -3.98 0.41
N HIS A 112 4.85 -4.01 -0.81
CA HIS A 112 4.58 -5.03 -1.82
C HIS A 112 5.38 -6.32 -1.57
N PRO A 113 4.76 -7.52 -1.58
CA PRO A 113 5.46 -8.77 -1.28
C PRO A 113 6.60 -9.09 -2.26
N GLY A 114 6.41 -8.76 -3.54
CA GLY A 114 7.44 -8.91 -4.56
C GLY A 114 6.92 -9.43 -5.90
N TYR A 115 7.87 -9.64 -6.81
CA TYR A 115 7.61 -9.91 -8.22
C TYR A 115 8.27 -11.22 -8.68
N LEU A 116 7.61 -11.91 -9.62
CA LEU A 116 8.07 -13.13 -10.29
C LEU A 116 9.04 -12.81 -11.43
N ALA A 117 9.22 -11.54 -11.80
CA ALA A 117 10.20 -11.13 -12.80
C ALA A 117 11.13 -10.04 -12.28
N SER A 118 12.34 -10.02 -12.83
CA SER A 118 13.21 -8.86 -12.72
C SER A 118 12.63 -7.72 -13.55
N GLY A 119 12.80 -6.49 -13.08
CA GLY A 119 12.35 -5.32 -13.82
C GLY A 119 13.10 -4.06 -13.39
N TYR A 120 12.75 -2.96 -14.03
CA TYR A 120 13.24 -1.63 -13.71
C TYR A 120 12.09 -0.61 -13.78
N GLU A 121 12.27 0.52 -13.12
CA GLU A 121 11.34 1.65 -13.18
C GLU A 121 11.71 2.54 -14.39
N ASN A 122 10.71 3.00 -15.16
CA ASN A 122 10.93 3.69 -16.45
C ASN A 122 10.97 5.23 -16.37
N GLY A 123 11.21 5.80 -15.19
CA GLY A 123 11.18 7.23 -14.89
C GLY A 123 9.79 7.87 -14.82
N LYS A 124 8.70 7.12 -15.02
CA LYS A 124 7.31 7.62 -14.95
C LYS A 124 6.50 7.02 -13.80
N GLY A 125 7.13 6.27 -12.91
CA GLY A 125 6.51 5.50 -11.85
C GLY A 125 5.90 4.18 -12.33
N HIS A 126 6.27 3.69 -13.51
CA HIS A 126 5.82 2.40 -14.03
C HIS A 126 6.98 1.40 -14.07
N PHE A 127 6.71 0.18 -13.64
CA PHE A 127 7.65 -0.92 -13.72
C PHE A 127 7.60 -1.59 -15.09
N ILE A 128 8.77 -1.87 -15.65
CA ILE A 128 8.96 -2.67 -16.85
C ILE A 128 9.64 -3.96 -16.39
N PHE A 129 8.90 -5.06 -16.46
CA PHE A 129 9.41 -6.39 -16.19
C PHE A 129 9.95 -7.04 -17.45
N ASP A 130 11.01 -7.83 -17.29
CA ASP A 130 11.48 -8.72 -18.34
C ASP A 130 10.36 -9.71 -18.69
N LYS A 131 9.97 -9.72 -19.96
CA LYS A 131 8.91 -10.59 -20.47
C LYS A 131 9.40 -12.02 -20.72
N THR A 132 10.70 -12.27 -20.55
CA THR A 132 11.32 -13.58 -20.68
C THR A 132 11.78 -14.07 -19.30
N GLY A 133 11.40 -15.30 -18.93
CA GLY A 133 11.91 -15.94 -17.71
C GLY A 133 11.28 -15.49 -16.39
N PHE A 134 9.93 -15.48 -16.32
CA PHE A 134 9.24 -15.45 -15.04
C PHE A 134 9.72 -16.60 -14.16
N ASP A 135 10.03 -16.28 -12.91
CA ASP A 135 10.31 -17.27 -11.88
C ASP A 135 9.01 -18.04 -11.55
N ASP A 136 9.15 -19.29 -11.13
CA ASP A 136 8.02 -20.09 -10.66
C ASP A 136 7.38 -19.44 -9.42
N TYR A 137 6.03 -19.51 -9.33
CA TYR A 137 5.28 -18.89 -8.23
C TYR A 137 5.68 -19.47 -6.87
N ALA A 138 5.73 -20.81 -6.75
CA ALA A 138 6.03 -21.47 -5.48
C ALA A 138 7.48 -21.20 -5.05
N ASP A 139 8.41 -21.19 -6.00
CA ASP A 139 9.80 -20.79 -5.72
C ASP A 139 9.88 -19.32 -5.28
N THR A 140 9.10 -18.43 -5.90
CA THR A 140 9.06 -17.00 -5.57
C THR A 140 8.46 -16.76 -4.19
N LEU A 141 7.37 -17.45 -3.85
CA LEU A 141 6.76 -17.40 -2.52
C LEU A 141 7.69 -17.97 -1.44
N THR A 142 8.41 -19.06 -1.75
CA THR A 142 9.41 -19.64 -0.85
C THR A 142 10.56 -18.66 -0.61
N ARG A 143 11.05 -17.99 -1.65
CA ARG A 143 12.07 -16.93 -1.52
C ARG A 143 11.57 -15.77 -0.69
N PHE A 144 10.36 -15.28 -0.95
CA PHE A 144 9.72 -14.24 -0.17
C PHE A 144 9.67 -14.63 1.31
N SER A 145 9.12 -15.80 1.64
CA SER A 145 8.96 -16.26 3.03
C SER A 145 10.29 -16.30 3.78
N ARG A 146 11.34 -16.87 3.15
CA ARG A 146 12.70 -16.90 3.72
C ARG A 146 13.28 -15.50 3.93
N ASN A 147 13.07 -14.58 2.98
CA ASN A 147 13.56 -13.22 3.10
C ASN A 147 12.76 -12.41 4.12
N PHE A 148 11.46 -12.67 4.23
CA PHE A 148 10.54 -12.03 5.16
C PHE A 148 10.95 -12.27 6.61
N GLU A 149 11.50 -13.43 6.97
CA GLU A 149 12.05 -13.67 8.32
C GLU A 149 13.03 -12.56 8.74
N LYS A 150 13.91 -12.13 7.83
CA LYS A 150 14.88 -11.05 8.10
C LYS A 150 14.22 -9.69 8.22
N LEU A 151 13.22 -9.42 7.38
CA LEU A 151 12.44 -8.17 7.42
C LEU A 151 11.61 -8.10 8.71
N TYR A 152 11.04 -9.21 9.14
CA TYR A 152 10.29 -9.32 10.37
C TYR A 152 11.19 -9.10 11.58
N ASP A 153 12.34 -9.76 11.66
CA ASP A 153 13.32 -9.50 12.72
C ASP A 153 13.75 -8.03 12.76
N LEU A 154 13.92 -7.41 11.59
CA LEU A 154 14.21 -5.99 11.46
C LEU A 154 13.08 -5.12 12.01
N SER A 155 11.83 -5.43 11.67
CA SER A 155 10.65 -4.70 12.18
C SER A 155 10.50 -4.84 13.69
N LYS A 156 10.79 -6.03 14.25
CA LYS A 156 10.77 -6.26 15.71
C LYS A 156 11.81 -5.41 16.44
N ARG A 157 13.00 -5.19 15.86
CA ARG A 157 14.03 -4.32 16.44
C ARG A 157 13.58 -2.86 16.54
N HIS A 158 12.81 -2.39 15.56
CA HIS A 158 12.22 -1.04 15.56
C HIS A 158 10.91 -0.95 16.34
N GLY A 159 10.33 -2.07 16.78
CA GLY A 159 9.03 -2.10 17.44
C GLY A 159 7.85 -1.79 16.50
N ILE A 160 8.03 -1.96 15.19
CA ILE A 160 7.06 -1.59 14.16
C ILE A 160 6.44 -2.85 13.54
N ARG A 161 5.11 -2.81 13.31
CA ARG A 161 4.39 -3.89 12.64
C ARG A 161 4.58 -3.79 11.12
N LEU A 162 4.34 -4.90 10.43
CA LEU A 162 4.40 -4.96 8.97
C LEU A 162 3.00 -5.18 8.42
N ALA A 163 2.72 -4.65 7.23
CA ALA A 163 1.52 -4.95 6.47
C ALA A 163 1.87 -5.29 5.02
N VAL A 164 1.33 -6.40 4.51
CA VAL A 164 1.56 -6.81 3.12
C VAL A 164 0.38 -6.39 2.26
N GLU A 165 0.67 -5.87 1.09
CA GLU A 165 -0.35 -5.48 0.12
C GLU A 165 -0.65 -6.59 -0.92
N ASN A 166 -1.89 -6.67 -1.39
CA ASN A 166 -2.23 -7.47 -2.57
C ASN A 166 -1.82 -6.73 -3.86
N LEU A 167 -1.22 -7.46 -4.79
CA LEU A 167 -0.88 -6.90 -6.10
C LEU A 167 -1.89 -7.36 -7.15
N PHE A 168 -1.63 -7.03 -8.41
CA PHE A 168 -2.55 -7.27 -9.51
C PHE A 168 -1.93 -8.03 -10.67
N ILE A 169 -2.79 -8.66 -11.48
CA ILE A 169 -2.41 -9.21 -12.78
C ILE A 169 -2.17 -8.05 -13.76
N ASN A 170 -1.00 -8.04 -14.38
CA ASN A 170 -0.63 -7.01 -15.34
C ASN A 170 -1.28 -7.26 -16.72
N ARG A 171 -1.30 -6.22 -17.55
CA ARG A 171 -1.96 -6.23 -18.87
C ARG A 171 -1.55 -7.44 -19.71
N GLY A 172 -2.55 -8.07 -20.31
CA GLY A 172 -2.36 -9.29 -21.11
C GLY A 172 -2.36 -10.58 -20.29
N ASN A 173 -2.94 -10.55 -19.10
CA ASN A 173 -3.00 -11.67 -18.16
C ASN A 173 -1.60 -12.14 -17.70
N VAL A 174 -0.70 -11.18 -17.50
CA VAL A 174 0.68 -11.46 -17.09
C VAL A 174 0.74 -11.44 -15.57
N LYS A 175 1.00 -12.61 -14.98
CA LYS A 175 1.18 -12.79 -13.55
C LYS A 175 2.65 -12.56 -13.18
N ASP A 176 3.02 -11.30 -13.01
CA ASP A 176 4.39 -10.88 -12.69
C ASP A 176 4.60 -10.59 -11.21
N SER A 177 3.57 -10.75 -10.37
CA SER A 177 3.60 -10.42 -8.94
C SER A 177 2.98 -11.50 -8.05
N LEU A 178 3.31 -11.46 -6.77
CA LEU A 178 2.64 -12.27 -5.73
C LEU A 178 1.34 -11.58 -5.27
N ASN A 179 0.42 -12.36 -4.68
CA ASN A 179 -0.81 -11.89 -4.04
C ASN A 179 -1.85 -11.29 -4.99
N ASN A 180 -2.10 -11.92 -6.14
CA ASN A 180 -3.10 -11.44 -7.09
C ASN A 180 -4.53 -11.91 -6.81
N SER A 181 -4.70 -12.97 -6.01
CA SER A 181 -5.98 -13.59 -5.69
C SER A 181 -6.15 -13.83 -4.20
N PHE A 182 -7.37 -14.18 -3.78
CA PHE A 182 -7.62 -14.54 -2.37
C PHE A 182 -6.78 -15.76 -1.97
N GLU A 183 -6.68 -16.75 -2.85
CA GLU A 183 -5.94 -17.98 -2.62
C GLU A 183 -4.45 -17.70 -2.38
N GLU A 184 -3.85 -16.76 -3.14
CA GLU A 184 -2.46 -16.37 -2.95
C GLU A 184 -2.25 -15.52 -1.69
N VAL A 185 -3.17 -14.59 -1.42
CA VAL A 185 -3.16 -13.83 -0.16
C VAL A 185 -3.26 -14.80 1.02
N ASP A 186 -4.10 -15.82 0.91
CA ASP A 186 -4.28 -16.82 1.96
C ASP A 186 -3.00 -17.64 2.18
N GLU A 187 -2.43 -18.18 1.10
CA GLU A 187 -1.20 -18.97 1.14
C GLU A 187 -0.04 -18.16 1.75
N LEU A 188 0.14 -16.92 1.28
CA LEU A 188 1.18 -16.03 1.80
C LEU A 188 0.93 -15.69 3.27
N MET A 189 -0.26 -15.21 3.64
CA MET A 189 -0.52 -14.77 5.00
C MET A 189 -0.57 -15.90 6.03
N SER A 190 -0.81 -17.13 5.58
CA SER A 190 -0.71 -18.35 6.39
C SER A 190 0.74 -18.75 6.69
N SER A 191 1.72 -18.31 5.88
CA SER A 191 3.15 -18.54 6.15
C SER A 191 3.77 -17.46 7.05
N LEU A 192 3.07 -16.33 7.27
CA LEU A 192 3.59 -15.19 8.03
C LEU A 192 3.13 -15.19 9.51
N PRO A 193 3.93 -14.60 10.44
CA PRO A 193 3.54 -14.40 11.83
C PRO A 193 2.18 -13.68 11.99
N GLY A 194 1.40 -14.08 12.99
CA GLY A 194 0.02 -13.63 13.18
C GLY A 194 -0.16 -12.14 13.49
N ASP A 195 0.91 -11.43 13.90
CA ASP A 195 0.90 -9.98 14.14
C ASP A 195 1.19 -9.15 12.88
N VAL A 196 1.56 -9.78 11.76
CA VAL A 196 1.67 -9.14 10.44
C VAL A 196 0.27 -8.83 9.91
N GLY A 197 0.07 -7.60 9.47
CA GLY A 197 -1.18 -7.13 8.90
C GLY A 197 -1.26 -7.21 7.39
N LEU A 198 -2.36 -6.68 6.89
CA LEU A 198 -2.62 -6.50 5.47
C LEU A 198 -3.01 -5.06 5.16
N LEU A 199 -2.62 -4.64 3.96
CA LEU A 199 -3.18 -3.51 3.24
C LEU A 199 -3.94 -4.08 2.05
N LEU A 200 -5.23 -3.77 1.91
CA LEU A 200 -6.02 -4.19 0.76
C LEU A 200 -6.18 -3.04 -0.23
N ASP A 201 -5.50 -3.11 -1.36
CA ASP A 201 -5.74 -2.20 -2.47
C ASP A 201 -6.91 -2.70 -3.32
N LEU A 202 -7.96 -1.88 -3.37
CA LEU A 202 -9.20 -2.17 -4.08
C LEU A 202 -9.08 -1.99 -5.60
N GLY A 203 -8.18 -1.12 -6.06
CA GLY A 203 -7.84 -0.94 -7.47
C GLY A 203 -7.14 -2.18 -8.03
N HIS A 204 -6.11 -2.67 -7.34
CA HIS A 204 -5.39 -3.91 -7.63
C HIS A 204 -6.36 -5.09 -7.68
N MET A 205 -7.23 -5.21 -6.66
CA MET A 205 -8.23 -6.26 -6.61
C MET A 205 -9.19 -6.20 -7.80
N ASN A 206 -9.61 -5.02 -8.25
CA ASN A 206 -10.50 -4.87 -9.41
C ASN A 206 -9.86 -5.37 -10.71
N VAL A 207 -8.58 -5.08 -10.91
CA VAL A 207 -7.81 -5.58 -12.07
C VAL A 207 -7.71 -7.10 -12.03
N SER A 208 -7.33 -7.67 -10.88
CA SER A 208 -7.27 -9.12 -10.72
C SER A 208 -8.64 -9.79 -10.88
N ALA A 209 -9.72 -9.18 -10.36
CA ALA A 209 -11.08 -9.71 -10.49
C ALA A 209 -11.50 -9.86 -11.95
N SER A 210 -11.13 -8.88 -12.78
CA SER A 210 -11.37 -8.88 -14.22
C SER A 210 -10.60 -9.98 -14.95
N TYR A 211 -9.28 -10.08 -14.73
CA TYR A 211 -8.44 -11.07 -15.42
C TYR A 211 -8.67 -12.51 -14.94
N MET A 212 -8.95 -12.71 -13.65
CA MET A 212 -9.15 -14.03 -13.05
C MET A 212 -10.63 -14.44 -12.96
N ASN A 213 -11.54 -13.56 -13.39
CA ASN A 213 -12.99 -13.77 -13.38
C ASN A 213 -13.56 -14.19 -12.01
N PHE A 214 -13.15 -13.50 -10.94
CA PHE A 214 -13.72 -13.70 -9.60
C PHE A 214 -14.63 -12.53 -9.18
N SER A 215 -15.57 -12.81 -8.29
CA SER A 215 -16.44 -11.78 -7.70
C SER A 215 -15.68 -10.93 -6.68
N ARG A 216 -15.70 -9.60 -6.83
CA ARG A 216 -15.19 -8.64 -5.83
C ARG A 216 -15.82 -8.86 -4.45
N ASP A 217 -17.13 -9.07 -4.42
CA ASP A 217 -17.86 -9.34 -3.18
C ASP A 217 -17.51 -10.68 -2.56
N GLY A 218 -17.32 -11.72 -3.39
CA GLY A 218 -16.86 -13.02 -2.93
C GLY A 218 -15.43 -12.98 -2.39
N PHE A 219 -14.54 -12.19 -3.01
CA PHE A 219 -13.20 -11.93 -2.51
C PHE A 219 -13.27 -11.24 -1.15
N ILE A 220 -13.95 -10.10 -1.04
CA ILE A 220 -14.04 -9.31 0.20
C ILE A 220 -14.64 -10.15 1.33
N GLY A 221 -15.70 -10.93 1.06
CA GLY A 221 -16.32 -11.81 2.05
C GLY A 221 -15.33 -12.81 2.66
N ARG A 222 -14.64 -13.57 1.82
CA ARG A 222 -13.63 -14.55 2.26
C ARG A 222 -12.43 -13.88 2.95
N TYR A 223 -12.00 -12.73 2.40
CA TYR A 223 -10.91 -11.94 2.94
C TYR A 223 -11.22 -11.46 4.36
N LEU A 224 -12.41 -10.90 4.59
CA LEU A 224 -12.82 -10.40 5.90
C LEU A 224 -13.06 -11.52 6.92
N GLU A 225 -13.66 -12.63 6.48
CA GLU A 225 -13.86 -13.80 7.33
C GLU A 225 -12.52 -14.32 7.90
N LYS A 226 -11.49 -14.40 7.05
CA LYS A 226 -10.20 -14.97 7.45
C LYS A 226 -9.23 -13.95 8.05
N PHE A 227 -9.22 -12.73 7.50
CA PHE A 227 -8.17 -11.73 7.78
C PHE A 227 -8.70 -10.38 8.27
N GLY A 228 -10.01 -10.22 8.52
CA GLY A 228 -10.58 -8.93 8.93
C GLY A 228 -9.94 -8.30 10.18
N ARG A 229 -9.39 -9.10 11.10
CA ARG A 229 -8.63 -8.63 12.28
C ARG A 229 -7.18 -8.23 11.99
N ARG A 230 -6.65 -8.65 10.84
CA ARG A 230 -5.29 -8.35 10.35
C ARG A 230 -5.29 -7.24 9.31
N LEU A 231 -6.46 -6.83 8.79
CA LEU A 231 -6.57 -5.67 7.90
C LEU A 231 -6.27 -4.39 8.67
N PHE A 232 -5.23 -3.66 8.25
CA PHE A 232 -4.86 -2.38 8.85
C PHE A 232 -5.30 -1.19 8.00
N GLU A 233 -5.30 -1.37 6.69
CA GLU A 233 -5.47 -0.29 5.73
C GLU A 233 -6.12 -0.77 4.44
N ILE A 234 -6.85 0.14 3.79
CA ILE A 234 -7.27 -0.03 2.40
C ILE A 234 -6.77 1.12 1.56
N HIS A 235 -6.37 0.79 0.33
CA HIS A 235 -6.07 1.78 -0.70
C HIS A 235 -7.25 1.87 -1.69
N MET A 236 -7.54 3.10 -2.10
CA MET A 236 -8.65 3.41 -2.99
C MET A 236 -8.16 4.23 -4.17
N SER A 237 -8.40 3.71 -5.37
CA SER A 237 -8.19 4.41 -6.64
C SER A 237 -8.97 3.70 -7.74
N GLU A 238 -9.52 4.43 -8.71
CA GLU A 238 -10.33 3.84 -9.77
C GLU A 238 -9.51 3.21 -10.88
N ASN A 239 -10.11 2.23 -11.55
CA ASN A 239 -9.66 1.72 -12.83
C ASN A 239 -10.78 0.95 -13.56
N LYS A 240 -10.56 0.63 -14.83
CA LYS A 240 -11.53 -0.12 -15.65
C LYS A 240 -11.39 -1.63 -15.56
N GLY A 241 -10.53 -2.13 -14.65
CA GLY A 241 -10.23 -3.55 -14.48
C GLY A 241 -9.27 -4.13 -15.54
N ASP A 242 -8.72 -3.33 -16.46
CA ASP A 242 -7.73 -3.78 -17.46
C ASP A 242 -6.30 -3.44 -17.08
N PHE A 243 -6.11 -2.40 -16.26
CA PHE A 243 -4.82 -1.90 -15.83
C PHE A 243 -5.01 -1.02 -14.61
N ASP A 244 -3.99 -0.98 -13.77
CA ASP A 244 -4.02 -0.13 -12.60
C ASP A 244 -3.65 1.32 -12.95
N THR A 245 -4.69 2.12 -13.26
CA THR A 245 -4.56 3.50 -13.71
C THR A 245 -4.47 4.50 -12.57
N HIS A 246 -4.83 4.10 -11.35
CA HIS A 246 -5.02 4.97 -10.19
C HIS A 246 -5.84 6.23 -10.52
N ASP A 247 -6.97 6.04 -11.21
CA ASP A 247 -7.85 7.13 -11.58
C ASP A 247 -8.55 7.72 -10.33
N PRO A 248 -9.02 8.98 -10.39
CA PRO A 248 -9.83 9.57 -9.34
C PRO A 248 -11.14 8.80 -9.11
N LEU A 249 -11.61 8.76 -7.86
CA LEU A 249 -12.93 8.22 -7.51
C LEU A 249 -14.05 9.04 -8.15
N THR A 250 -15.10 8.35 -8.56
CA THR A 250 -16.37 8.93 -8.99
C THR A 250 -17.44 8.70 -7.93
N ALA A 251 -18.56 9.44 -8.00
CA ALA A 251 -19.64 9.33 -7.02
C ALA A 251 -20.36 7.97 -7.02
N ASP A 252 -20.25 7.23 -8.12
CA ASP A 252 -20.76 5.87 -8.35
C ASP A 252 -19.68 4.79 -8.19
N SER A 253 -18.52 5.13 -7.62
CA SER A 253 -17.45 4.19 -7.33
C SER A 253 -17.95 3.06 -6.44
N TRP A 254 -17.80 1.82 -6.91
CA TRP A 254 -18.13 0.62 -6.12
C TRP A 254 -17.28 0.50 -4.85
N GLN A 255 -16.10 1.13 -4.83
CA GLN A 255 -15.20 1.11 -3.68
C GLN A 255 -15.80 1.90 -2.51
N LEU A 256 -16.52 2.99 -2.80
CA LEU A 256 -17.26 3.75 -1.80
C LEU A 256 -18.35 2.90 -1.14
N GLU A 257 -19.08 2.10 -1.92
CA GLU A 257 -20.08 1.16 -1.40
C GLU A 257 -19.43 0.04 -0.57
N ALA A 258 -18.25 -0.43 -0.99
CA ALA A 258 -17.52 -1.48 -0.29
C ALA A 258 -17.04 -1.06 1.10
N LEU A 259 -16.85 0.24 1.38
CA LEU A 259 -16.39 0.76 2.68
C LEU A 259 -17.24 0.27 3.87
N ASP A 260 -18.56 0.13 3.71
CA ASP A 260 -19.44 -0.34 4.78
C ASP A 260 -19.09 -1.76 5.26
N LYS A 261 -18.48 -2.59 4.40
CA LYS A 261 -18.07 -3.95 4.72
C LYS A 261 -16.89 -3.99 5.69
N PHE A 262 -16.09 -2.92 5.75
CA PHE A 262 -14.86 -2.84 6.55
C PHE A 262 -15.04 -2.14 7.90
N LYS A 263 -16.24 -1.62 8.20
CA LYS A 263 -16.50 -0.81 9.41
C LYS A 263 -16.19 -1.54 10.74
N ASP A 264 -16.37 -2.86 10.75
CA ASP A 264 -16.16 -3.67 11.94
C ASP A 264 -14.70 -4.20 12.05
N CYS A 265 -13.84 -3.89 11.07
CA CYS A 265 -12.42 -4.22 11.13
C CYS A 265 -11.72 -3.34 12.18
N PRO A 266 -10.99 -3.92 13.13
CA PRO A 266 -10.39 -3.16 14.23
C PRO A 266 -9.22 -2.26 13.78
N GLY A 267 -8.59 -2.55 12.63
CA GLY A 267 -7.34 -1.91 12.24
C GLY A 267 -6.18 -2.25 13.19
N VAL A 268 -5.03 -1.60 12.97
CA VAL A 268 -3.82 -1.86 13.76
C VAL A 268 -3.94 -1.44 15.23
N SER A 269 -4.77 -0.43 15.51
CA SER A 269 -4.90 0.24 16.83
C SER A 269 -6.20 -0.12 17.56
N GLY A 270 -7.11 -0.88 16.94
CA GLY A 270 -8.41 -1.21 17.51
C GLY A 270 -9.50 -0.16 17.28
N GLU A 271 -9.18 0.96 16.62
CA GLU A 271 -10.11 2.07 16.38
C GLU A 271 -10.56 2.20 14.91
N GLY A 272 -10.44 1.12 14.14
CA GLY A 272 -10.80 1.07 12.73
C GLY A 272 -9.58 1.04 11.80
N ILE A 273 -9.82 0.60 10.57
CA ILE A 273 -8.81 0.60 9.49
C ILE A 273 -8.51 2.03 9.01
N ASN A 274 -7.33 2.20 8.42
CA ASN A 274 -6.99 3.39 7.66
C ASN A 274 -7.54 3.29 6.23
N VAL A 275 -7.94 4.42 5.64
CA VAL A 275 -8.44 4.51 4.27
C VAL A 275 -7.61 5.54 3.53
N THR A 276 -6.84 5.09 2.55
CA THR A 276 -5.92 5.95 1.80
C THR A 276 -6.40 6.11 0.38
N LEU A 277 -6.62 7.36 -0.03
CA LEU A 277 -6.81 7.71 -1.43
C LEU A 277 -5.45 7.66 -2.13
N GLU A 278 -5.33 6.83 -3.16
CA GLU A 278 -4.07 6.56 -3.84
C GLU A 278 -4.13 6.87 -5.35
N SER A 279 -5.19 7.57 -5.79
CA SER A 279 -5.27 8.11 -7.15
C SER A 279 -4.08 9.04 -7.46
N ARG A 280 -3.62 9.10 -8.70
CA ARG A 280 -2.36 9.80 -9.04
C ARG A 280 -2.56 11.21 -9.61
N LYS A 281 -1.67 12.13 -9.23
CA LYS A 281 -1.47 13.45 -9.88
C LYS A 281 -2.76 14.28 -10.04
N MET A 282 -3.54 14.37 -8.97
CA MET A 282 -4.78 15.16 -8.90
C MET A 282 -4.53 16.63 -8.56
N GLU A 283 -5.45 17.49 -9.00
CA GLU A 283 -5.55 18.87 -8.53
C GLU A 283 -6.12 18.93 -7.11
N LYS A 284 -5.80 19.99 -6.36
CA LYS A 284 -6.23 20.14 -4.95
C LYS A 284 -7.75 20.04 -4.76
N ASP A 285 -8.53 20.65 -5.64
CA ASP A 285 -9.99 20.62 -5.58
C ASP A 285 -10.54 19.21 -5.81
N LEU A 286 -9.90 18.42 -6.68
CA LEU A 286 -10.31 17.06 -6.96
C LEU A 286 -9.97 16.13 -5.78
N ILE A 287 -8.81 16.33 -5.14
CA ILE A 287 -8.45 15.64 -3.89
C ILE A 287 -9.50 15.92 -2.81
N ALA A 288 -9.87 17.19 -2.61
CA ALA A 288 -10.89 17.57 -1.64
C ALA A 288 -12.25 16.93 -1.96
N GLY A 289 -12.64 16.90 -3.23
CA GLY A 289 -13.85 16.22 -3.70
C GLY A 289 -13.85 14.72 -3.40
N ASN A 290 -12.74 14.03 -3.67
CA ASN A 290 -12.59 12.59 -3.41
C ASN A 290 -12.63 12.26 -1.91
N ILE A 291 -11.94 13.06 -1.08
CA ILE A 291 -12.03 12.93 0.38
C ILE A 291 -13.47 13.13 0.87
N SER A 292 -14.20 14.09 0.28
CA SER A 292 -15.61 14.33 0.59
C SER A 292 -16.48 13.11 0.24
N LEU A 293 -16.24 12.45 -0.89
CA LEU A 293 -16.92 11.21 -1.27
C LEU A 293 -16.68 10.09 -0.25
N ILE A 294 -15.42 9.88 0.16
CA ILE A 294 -15.05 8.88 1.18
C ILE A 294 -15.76 9.21 2.50
N ARG A 295 -15.68 10.46 2.97
CA ARG A 295 -16.34 10.89 4.21
C ARG A 295 -17.84 10.70 4.17
N LYS A 296 -18.50 11.00 3.06
CA LYS A 296 -19.94 10.80 2.89
C LYS A 296 -20.32 9.32 2.99
N SER A 297 -19.46 8.44 2.51
CA SER A 297 -19.72 6.99 2.49
C SER A 297 -19.48 6.31 3.85
N LEU A 298 -18.72 6.95 4.74
CA LEU A 298 -18.48 6.48 6.11
C LEU A 298 -19.51 7.00 7.14
N ASN A 299 -20.33 7.98 6.77
CA ASN A 299 -21.34 8.61 7.62
C ASN A 299 -22.73 8.01 7.42
#